data_AF-A0A1M3MX00-F1
#
_entry.id   AF-A0A1M3MX00-F1
#
_cell.length_a   1.000
_cell.length_b   1.000
_cell.length_c   1.000
_cell.angle_alpha   90.00
_cell.angle_beta   90.00
_cell.angle_gamma   90.00
#
_symmetry.space_group_name_H-M   'P 1'
#
loop_
_entity.id
_entity.type
_entity.pdbx_description
1 polymer ?
#
loop_
_entity_poly.entity_id
_entity_poly.type
_entity_poly.pdbx_seq_one_letter_code
_entity_poly.pdbx_strand_id
1 'polypeptide(L)'
;MLEGRAPRTRRSRVRSWFFLASLALGIGAASCSLGTALDGFSGGAVKGADGPDVSDGGSDGGIADADVDTRRWCQRQDPVPKVCEDFDDPAQLAPGWTSVASNTVLTRADSDVRSAPYALLAGTSGQSGESAYLRRTYEMPLGKLRTAFDVRVEKRGEYAEIGYVAVNRSMPEATKYVYLQLRTSSSSVRLATPSVLADGGLSEKATNLAGNPTFDTWTRVDIEIDYASSPRTVTVRLDGSIAAKQTLDANLFVPDTFDLTIGTGFASADGQEWRILFDNYTADWE
;
A
#
# COMPACT_ATOMS: atom_id res chain seq x y z
N MET A 1 48.60 -14.13 -44.62
CA MET A 1 48.08 -15.02 -43.57
C MET A 1 48.38 -14.39 -42.22
N LEU A 2 47.40 -13.72 -41.63
CA LEU A 2 47.45 -13.18 -40.27
C LEU A 2 46.12 -13.59 -39.61
N GLU A 3 46.16 -14.58 -38.74
CA GLU A 3 45.00 -15.07 -38.00
C GLU A 3 44.66 -14.11 -36.86
N GLY A 4 43.48 -13.48 -36.95
CA GLY A 4 42.89 -12.67 -35.89
C GLY A 4 42.25 -13.54 -34.81
N ARG A 5 42.76 -13.49 -33.58
CA ARG A 5 42.12 -14.11 -32.42
C ARG A 5 40.98 -13.23 -31.89
N ALA A 6 39.79 -13.81 -31.81
CA ALA A 6 38.62 -13.20 -31.20
C ALA A 6 38.73 -13.13 -29.66
N PRO A 7 38.19 -12.06 -29.02
CA PRO A 7 38.21 -11.91 -27.58
C PRO A 7 37.19 -12.82 -26.88
N ARG A 8 37.66 -13.55 -25.86
CA ARG A 8 36.82 -14.39 -24.99
C ARG A 8 36.02 -13.53 -24.01
N THR A 9 34.70 -13.56 -24.12
CA THR A 9 33.76 -13.01 -23.12
C THR A 9 33.81 -13.83 -21.83
N ARG A 10 34.30 -13.24 -20.74
CA ARG A 10 34.20 -13.80 -19.38
C ARG A 10 32.76 -13.69 -18.90
N ARG A 11 32.07 -14.82 -18.73
CA ARG A 11 30.83 -14.91 -17.96
C ARG A 11 31.18 -14.79 -16.47
N SER A 12 30.87 -13.67 -15.84
CA SER A 12 30.88 -13.56 -14.38
C SER A 12 29.68 -14.30 -13.82
N ARG A 13 29.93 -15.35 -13.05
CA ARG A 13 28.91 -15.98 -12.21
C ARG A 13 28.75 -15.09 -10.98
N VAL A 14 27.69 -14.29 -10.94
CA VAL A 14 27.27 -13.61 -9.71
C VAL A 14 26.74 -14.70 -8.77
N ARG A 15 27.53 -15.01 -7.74
CA ARG A 15 27.10 -15.85 -6.61
C ARG A 15 26.21 -14.97 -5.74
N SER A 16 24.93 -15.29 -5.64
CA SER A 16 24.03 -14.74 -4.63
C SER A 16 24.48 -15.25 -3.26
N TRP A 17 24.98 -14.35 -2.42
CA TRP A 17 25.30 -14.65 -1.02
C TRP A 17 24.02 -14.42 -0.19
N PHE A 18 23.44 -15.53 0.27
CA PHE A 18 22.42 -15.51 1.31
C PHE A 18 23.08 -15.16 2.65
N PHE A 19 22.68 -14.04 3.26
CA PHE A 19 23.03 -13.73 4.64
C PHE A 19 22.09 -14.46 5.59
N LEU A 20 22.59 -15.56 6.17
CA LEU A 20 22.07 -16.15 7.41
C LEU A 20 22.60 -15.32 8.58
N ALA A 21 21.75 -14.48 9.18
CA ALA A 21 22.04 -13.81 10.43
C ALA A 21 21.60 -14.72 11.60
N SER A 22 22.58 -15.18 12.37
CA SER A 22 22.41 -16.00 13.57
C SER A 22 21.64 -15.25 14.66
N LEU A 23 20.44 -15.72 15.01
CA LEU A 23 19.67 -15.24 16.15
C LEU A 23 20.13 -15.97 17.42
N ALA A 24 20.66 -15.21 18.38
CA ALA A 24 21.05 -15.71 19.69
C ALA A 24 19.79 -15.98 20.55
N LEU A 25 19.72 -17.19 21.13
CA LEU A 25 18.72 -17.57 22.13
C LEU A 25 18.87 -16.69 23.39
N GLY A 26 17.86 -15.87 23.67
CA GLY A 26 17.61 -15.28 24.98
C GLY A 26 16.44 -15.97 25.65
N ILE A 27 16.73 -16.90 26.56
CA ILE A 27 15.72 -17.50 27.46
C ILE A 27 15.46 -16.48 28.58
N GLY A 28 14.26 -15.89 28.59
CA GLY A 28 13.81 -14.91 29.59
C GLY A 28 12.47 -15.31 30.19
N ALA A 29 12.44 -15.36 31.52
CA ALA A 29 11.44 -15.98 32.39
C ALA A 29 9.97 -15.56 32.19
N ALA A 30 9.10 -16.53 32.50
CA ALA A 30 7.67 -16.35 32.72
C ALA A 30 7.36 -15.29 33.80
N SER A 31 6.37 -14.44 33.52
CA SER A 31 5.59 -13.78 34.56
C SER A 31 4.11 -13.91 34.22
N CYS A 32 3.40 -14.68 35.04
CA CYS A 32 1.95 -14.71 35.07
C CYS A 32 1.47 -13.38 35.65
N SER A 33 0.53 -12.73 34.97
CA SER A 33 -0.31 -11.70 35.58
C SER A 33 -1.74 -11.93 35.09
N LEU A 34 -2.49 -12.68 35.90
CA LEU A 34 -3.95 -12.70 35.85
C LEU A 34 -4.48 -11.30 36.17
N GLY A 35 -5.54 -10.91 35.46
CA GLY A 35 -6.54 -10.01 35.99
C GLY A 35 -6.83 -8.81 35.12
N THR A 36 -7.98 -8.82 34.44
CA THR A 36 -8.94 -7.71 34.50
C THR A 36 -10.34 -8.24 34.26
N ALA A 37 -11.26 -7.69 35.04
CA ALA A 37 -12.62 -8.13 35.29
C ALA A 37 -13.55 -7.94 34.08
N LEU A 38 -14.45 -8.89 33.91
CA LEU A 38 -15.68 -8.77 33.11
C LEU A 38 -16.80 -8.37 34.08
N ASP A 39 -16.96 -7.07 34.31
CA ASP A 39 -18.14 -6.54 35.00
C ASP A 39 -18.91 -5.61 34.05
N GLY A 40 -20.17 -5.97 33.81
CA GLY A 40 -21.24 -4.99 33.64
C GLY A 40 -21.57 -4.55 32.21
N PHE A 41 -22.43 -5.32 31.54
CA PHE A 41 -23.43 -4.73 30.65
C PHE A 41 -24.81 -5.23 31.05
N SER A 42 -25.44 -4.51 31.97
CA SER A 42 -26.85 -4.67 32.30
C SER A 42 -27.70 -4.08 31.17
N GLY A 43 -28.57 -4.92 30.62
CA GLY A 43 -29.57 -4.53 29.63
C GLY A 43 -30.59 -3.55 30.21
N GLY A 44 -30.67 -2.37 29.60
CA GLY A 44 -31.79 -1.46 29.76
C GLY A 44 -32.85 -1.78 28.71
N ALA A 45 -33.95 -2.41 29.13
CA ALA A 45 -35.15 -2.54 28.32
C ALA A 45 -35.76 -1.15 28.10
N VAL A 46 -35.77 -0.65 26.87
CA VAL A 46 -36.58 0.50 26.50
C VAL A 46 -38.00 0.02 26.25
N LYS A 47 -38.86 0.35 27.22
CA LYS A 47 -40.30 0.14 27.22
C LYS A 47 -40.94 1.02 26.16
N GLY A 48 -41.85 0.44 25.38
CA GLY A 48 -42.55 1.08 24.28
C GLY A 48 -43.33 2.34 24.66
N ALA A 49 -43.43 3.22 23.68
CA ALA A 49 -44.45 4.26 23.63
C ALA A 49 -45.14 4.13 22.27
N ASP A 50 -46.36 3.59 22.32
CA ASP A 50 -47.33 3.66 21.24
C ASP A 50 -47.64 5.14 20.98
N GLY A 51 -47.24 5.63 19.81
CA GLY A 51 -47.59 6.95 19.30
C GLY A 51 -48.59 6.81 18.15
N PRO A 52 -49.63 7.67 18.08
CA PRO A 52 -50.78 7.46 17.22
C PRO A 52 -50.46 7.64 15.74
N ASP A 53 -51.14 6.79 14.98
CA ASP A 53 -51.38 6.78 13.55
C ASP A 53 -51.78 8.19 13.03
N VAL A 54 -50.97 8.75 12.13
CA VAL A 54 -51.28 10.00 11.42
C VAL A 54 -51.28 9.70 9.93
N SER A 55 -52.48 9.53 9.38
CA SER A 55 -52.74 9.27 7.98
C SER A 55 -52.55 10.51 7.09
N ASP A 56 -51.99 10.23 5.91
CA ASP A 56 -52.31 10.72 4.56
C ASP A 56 -52.36 12.22 4.25
N GLY A 57 -51.47 12.63 3.33
CA GLY A 57 -51.59 13.88 2.58
C GLY A 57 -50.31 14.37 1.92
N GLY A 58 -49.39 13.49 1.52
CA GLY A 58 -48.15 13.87 0.85
C GLY A 58 -48.24 13.64 -0.65
N SER A 59 -48.39 14.72 -1.41
CA SER A 59 -48.31 14.76 -2.88
C SER A 59 -47.18 13.87 -3.40
N ASP A 60 -47.51 12.94 -4.31
CA ASP A 60 -46.59 12.18 -5.15
C ASP A 60 -45.81 13.14 -6.07
N GLY A 61 -44.89 13.90 -5.49
CA GLY A 61 -43.85 14.59 -6.22
C GLY A 61 -42.95 13.52 -6.80
N GLY A 62 -43.19 13.17 -8.06
CA GLY A 62 -42.37 12.21 -8.81
C GLY A 62 -40.91 12.49 -8.54
N ILE A 63 -40.29 11.60 -7.76
CA ILE A 63 -38.85 11.59 -7.55
C ILE A 63 -38.32 11.35 -8.95
N ALA A 64 -37.80 12.41 -9.58
CA ALA A 64 -37.10 12.27 -10.83
C ALA A 64 -36.05 11.19 -10.59
N ASP A 65 -36.17 10.07 -11.28
CA ASP A 65 -35.22 8.97 -11.23
C ASP A 65 -33.85 9.59 -11.49
N ALA A 66 -33.11 9.85 -10.41
CA ALA A 66 -31.77 10.38 -10.51
C ALA A 66 -31.02 9.32 -11.29
N ASP A 67 -30.64 9.66 -12.52
CA ASP A 67 -29.93 8.78 -13.45
C ASP A 67 -28.81 8.12 -12.66
N VAL A 68 -29.00 6.85 -12.33
CA VAL A 68 -28.08 6.12 -11.47
C VAL A 68 -26.84 5.94 -12.30
N ASP A 69 -25.81 6.74 -12.03
CA ASP A 69 -24.58 6.72 -12.79
C ASP A 69 -23.96 5.32 -12.75
N THR A 70 -24.22 4.55 -13.82
CA THR A 70 -23.78 3.15 -13.96
C THR A 70 -22.31 3.05 -14.33
N ARG A 71 -21.60 4.17 -14.47
CA ARG A 71 -20.18 4.17 -14.79
C ARG A 71 -19.37 3.65 -13.60
N ARG A 72 -18.30 2.93 -13.91
CA ARG A 72 -17.33 2.44 -12.92
C ARG A 72 -16.62 3.61 -12.25
N TRP A 73 -16.03 3.37 -11.07
CA TRP A 73 -15.38 4.44 -10.32
C TRP A 73 -14.30 5.16 -11.13
N CYS A 74 -13.47 4.41 -11.87
CA CYS A 74 -12.44 5.00 -12.72
C CYS A 74 -12.98 5.89 -13.85
N GLN A 75 -14.16 5.57 -14.38
CA GLN A 75 -14.81 6.33 -15.46
C GLN A 75 -15.47 7.62 -14.97
N ARG A 76 -15.63 7.77 -13.64
CA ARG A 76 -16.20 8.96 -13.01
C ARG A 76 -15.15 9.99 -12.60
N GLN A 77 -13.86 9.67 -12.72
CA GLN A 77 -12.79 10.59 -12.34
C GLN A 77 -12.67 11.72 -13.35
N ASP A 78 -12.57 12.95 -12.85
CA ASP A 78 -12.33 14.16 -13.64
C ASP A 78 -11.30 15.06 -12.93
N PRO A 79 -10.10 15.29 -13.53
CA PRO A 79 -9.62 14.71 -14.78
C PRO A 79 -9.38 13.19 -14.67
N VAL A 80 -9.35 12.51 -15.82
CA VAL A 80 -9.05 11.08 -15.88
C VAL A 80 -7.57 10.84 -15.54
N PRO A 81 -7.24 10.08 -14.48
CA PRO A 81 -5.86 9.76 -14.13
C PRO A 81 -5.18 8.94 -15.22
N LYS A 82 -3.85 9.11 -15.39
CA LYS A 82 -3.05 8.32 -16.34
C LYS A 82 -3.09 6.82 -16.05
N VAL A 83 -3.21 6.47 -14.77
CA VAL A 83 -3.50 5.10 -14.31
C VAL A 83 -4.68 5.17 -13.37
N CYS A 84 -5.67 4.32 -13.61
CA CYS A 84 -6.78 4.12 -12.71
C CYS A 84 -7.11 2.64 -12.62
N GLU A 85 -7.30 2.13 -11.41
CA GLU A 85 -7.69 0.75 -11.14
C GLU A 85 -8.70 0.70 -9.99
N ASP A 86 -9.92 0.26 -10.31
CA ASP A 86 -11.00 -0.02 -9.36
C ASP A 86 -11.20 -1.52 -9.14
N PHE A 87 -10.39 -2.39 -9.77
CA PHE A 87 -10.41 -3.85 -9.63
C PHE A 87 -11.70 -4.54 -10.09
N ASP A 88 -12.53 -3.81 -10.84
CA ASP A 88 -13.85 -4.24 -11.30
C ASP A 88 -13.85 -5.00 -12.65
N ASP A 89 -12.68 -5.19 -13.29
CA ASP A 89 -12.59 -5.97 -14.53
C ASP A 89 -12.81 -7.48 -14.26
N PRO A 90 -13.91 -8.11 -14.73
CA PRO A 90 -14.17 -9.52 -14.49
C PRO A 90 -13.09 -10.45 -15.07
N ALA A 91 -12.42 -10.05 -16.15
CA ALA A 91 -11.50 -10.90 -16.92
C ALA A 91 -10.11 -11.03 -16.28
N GLN A 92 -9.66 -10.01 -15.54
CA GLN A 92 -8.32 -9.95 -14.98
C GLN A 92 -8.31 -9.09 -13.71
N LEU A 93 -7.43 -9.42 -12.75
CA LEU A 93 -7.35 -8.70 -11.49
C LEU A 93 -7.05 -7.21 -11.68
N ALA A 94 -6.13 -6.89 -12.58
CA ALA A 94 -5.75 -5.51 -12.89
C ALA A 94 -5.05 -5.45 -14.27
N PRO A 95 -5.72 -4.99 -15.33
CA PRO A 95 -5.17 -4.96 -16.69
C PRO A 95 -3.82 -4.22 -16.78
N GLY A 96 -2.81 -4.87 -17.38
CA GLY A 96 -1.48 -4.26 -17.58
C GLY A 96 -0.60 -4.20 -16.33
N TRP A 97 -1.02 -4.81 -15.22
CA TRP A 97 -0.21 -5.00 -14.03
C TRP A 97 0.44 -6.39 -14.03
N THR A 98 1.65 -6.47 -13.48
CA THR A 98 2.32 -7.75 -13.18
C THR A 98 2.04 -8.13 -11.73
N SER A 99 1.44 -9.29 -11.50
CA SER A 99 1.26 -9.85 -10.17
C SER A 99 2.58 -10.42 -9.63
N VAL A 100 2.94 -10.00 -8.42
CA VAL A 100 4.06 -10.56 -7.64
C VAL A 100 3.49 -11.14 -6.36
N ALA A 101 3.45 -12.46 -6.29
CA ALA A 101 2.95 -13.22 -5.15
C ALA A 101 3.81 -14.46 -4.93
N SER A 102 4.18 -14.74 -3.68
CA SER A 102 4.93 -15.95 -3.30
C SER A 102 4.40 -16.44 -1.95
N ASN A 103 3.65 -17.55 -1.96
CA ASN A 103 2.92 -18.08 -0.79
C ASN A 103 1.92 -17.09 -0.18
N THR A 104 1.42 -16.16 -0.99
CA THR A 104 0.55 -15.07 -0.58
C THR A 104 -0.79 -15.10 -1.28
N VAL A 105 -1.71 -14.26 -0.79
CA VAL A 105 -3.01 -14.01 -1.40
C VAL A 105 -2.95 -12.71 -2.17
N LEU A 106 -3.27 -12.76 -3.47
CA LEU A 106 -3.49 -11.59 -4.30
C LEU A 106 -4.70 -11.87 -5.19
N THR A 107 -5.88 -11.43 -4.75
CA THR A 107 -7.17 -11.78 -5.35
C THR A 107 -8.15 -10.61 -5.26
N ARG A 108 -9.34 -10.76 -5.84
CA ARG A 108 -10.46 -9.86 -5.57
C ARG A 108 -11.21 -10.27 -4.32
N ALA A 109 -11.65 -9.28 -3.56
CA ALA A 109 -12.69 -9.40 -2.56
C ALA A 109 -13.98 -8.76 -3.09
N ASP A 110 -15.11 -9.41 -2.83
CA ASP A 110 -16.45 -8.98 -3.22
C ASP A 110 -17.30 -8.52 -2.01
N SER A 111 -16.69 -8.53 -0.83
CA SER A 111 -17.22 -7.97 0.41
C SER A 111 -16.33 -6.83 0.89
N ASP A 112 -16.90 -5.94 1.71
CA ASP A 112 -16.16 -4.85 2.35
C ASP A 112 -15.48 -3.85 1.41
N VAL A 113 -15.94 -3.77 0.14
CA VAL A 113 -15.39 -2.93 -0.93
C VAL A 113 -15.68 -1.44 -0.74
N ARG A 114 -14.81 -0.57 -1.26
CA ARG A 114 -15.01 0.89 -1.23
C ARG A 114 -15.77 1.37 -2.45
N SER A 115 -15.47 0.81 -3.61
CA SER A 115 -16.21 0.94 -4.85
C SER A 115 -16.65 -0.45 -5.30
N ALA A 116 -17.95 -0.62 -5.55
CA ALA A 116 -18.48 -1.91 -5.94
C ALA A 116 -18.22 -2.19 -7.43
N PRO A 117 -18.08 -3.46 -7.83
CA PRO A 117 -18.22 -4.67 -7.01
C PRO A 117 -16.98 -5.21 -6.28
N TYR A 118 -15.75 -4.84 -6.63
CA TYR A 118 -14.57 -5.55 -6.13
C TYR A 118 -13.51 -4.63 -5.52
N ALA A 119 -12.74 -5.17 -4.58
CA ALA A 119 -11.49 -4.58 -4.10
C ALA A 119 -10.34 -5.59 -4.27
N LEU A 120 -9.10 -5.11 -4.31
CA LEU A 120 -7.92 -5.95 -4.27
C LEU A 120 -7.67 -6.42 -2.83
N LEU A 121 -7.71 -7.73 -2.60
CA LEU A 121 -7.20 -8.35 -1.39
C LEU A 121 -5.74 -8.77 -1.59
N ALA A 122 -4.84 -8.14 -0.84
CA ALA A 122 -3.46 -8.55 -0.69
C ALA A 122 -3.23 -9.07 0.74
N GLY A 123 -2.71 -10.29 0.86
CA GLY A 123 -2.45 -10.91 2.15
C GLY A 123 -1.22 -11.80 2.17
N THR A 124 -0.59 -11.88 3.32
CA THR A 124 0.56 -12.76 3.59
C THR A 124 0.10 -13.88 4.51
N SER A 125 0.64 -15.09 4.35
CA SER A 125 0.37 -16.21 5.26
C SER A 125 1.13 -16.08 6.59
N GLY A 126 2.09 -15.16 6.62
CA GLY A 126 2.90 -14.85 7.79
C GLY A 126 4.24 -15.56 7.79
N GLN A 127 4.76 -15.96 6.63
CA GLN A 127 6.16 -16.39 6.48
C GLN A 127 7.06 -15.19 6.15
N SER A 128 8.28 -15.20 6.67
CA SER A 128 9.28 -14.18 6.34
C SER A 128 9.58 -14.17 4.83
N GLY A 129 9.69 -12.95 4.26
CA GLY A 129 10.03 -12.75 2.85
C GLY A 129 8.84 -12.82 1.88
N GLU A 130 7.63 -13.01 2.39
CA GLU A 130 6.41 -12.98 1.59
C GLU A 130 6.11 -11.56 1.07
N SER A 131 5.54 -11.52 -0.14
CA SER A 131 5.06 -10.30 -0.78
C SER A 131 3.83 -10.61 -1.64
N ALA A 132 2.89 -9.67 -1.70
CA ALA A 132 1.65 -9.80 -2.45
C ALA A 132 1.27 -8.45 -3.04
N TYR A 133 1.77 -8.13 -4.23
CA TYR A 133 1.50 -6.84 -4.85
C TYR A 133 1.37 -6.91 -6.36
N LEU A 134 0.69 -5.92 -6.92
CA LEU A 134 0.68 -5.63 -8.34
C LEU A 134 1.78 -4.61 -8.64
N ARG A 135 2.47 -4.76 -9.77
CA ARG A 135 3.52 -3.84 -10.23
C ARG A 135 3.30 -3.38 -11.66
N ARG A 136 3.57 -2.10 -11.93
CA ARG A 136 3.69 -1.54 -13.28
C ARG A 136 4.90 -0.62 -13.37
N THR A 137 5.71 -0.82 -14.41
CA THR A 137 6.97 -0.10 -14.63
C THR A 137 6.80 0.95 -15.73
N TYR A 138 7.41 2.12 -15.53
CA TYR A 138 7.44 3.21 -16.49
C TYR A 138 8.87 3.74 -16.64
N GLU A 139 9.28 4.01 -17.88
CA GLU A 139 10.59 4.54 -18.25
C GLU A 139 10.43 5.96 -18.80
N MET A 140 10.32 6.94 -17.90
CA MET A 140 10.26 8.35 -18.26
C MET A 140 10.66 9.24 -17.09
N PRO A 141 11.26 10.42 -17.36
CA PRO A 141 11.51 11.39 -16.32
C PRO A 141 10.20 11.92 -15.75
N LEU A 142 10.22 12.22 -14.45
CA LEU A 142 9.09 12.76 -13.69
C LEU A 142 9.51 14.09 -13.06
N GLY A 143 8.74 15.14 -13.27
CA GLY A 143 8.77 16.33 -12.42
C GLY A 143 7.98 16.11 -11.13
N LYS A 144 6.83 15.44 -11.24
CA LYS A 144 5.93 15.17 -10.12
C LYS A 144 5.22 13.84 -10.30
N LEU A 145 5.02 13.09 -9.22
CA LEU A 145 4.20 11.88 -9.19
C LEU A 145 3.19 11.97 -8.06
N ARG A 146 1.92 11.71 -8.34
CA ARG A 146 0.89 11.52 -7.33
C ARG A 146 0.28 10.15 -7.50
N THR A 147 0.31 9.34 -6.45
CA THR A 147 -0.46 8.11 -6.35
C THR A 147 -1.48 8.26 -5.23
N ALA A 148 -2.64 7.66 -5.40
CA ALA A 148 -3.65 7.65 -4.35
C ALA A 148 -4.51 6.40 -4.43
N PHE A 149 -4.90 5.87 -3.27
CA PHE A 149 -5.67 4.64 -3.14
C PHE A 149 -6.44 4.64 -1.82
N ASP A 150 -7.55 3.92 -1.79
CA ASP A 150 -8.23 3.60 -0.55
C ASP A 150 -7.64 2.30 0.03
N VAL A 151 -7.41 2.27 1.34
CA VAL A 151 -6.89 1.09 2.04
C VAL A 151 -7.74 0.76 3.26
N ARG A 152 -7.99 -0.53 3.49
CA ARG A 152 -8.60 -1.05 4.71
C ARG A 152 -7.76 -2.21 5.24
N VAL A 153 -7.35 -2.11 6.50
CA VAL A 153 -6.49 -3.11 7.15
C VAL A 153 -7.35 -3.97 8.07
N GLU A 154 -7.54 -5.25 7.72
CA GLU A 154 -8.40 -6.19 8.46
C GLU A 154 -7.61 -6.95 9.54
N LYS A 155 -6.44 -7.47 9.18
CA LYS A 155 -5.63 -8.31 10.07
C LYS A 155 -4.21 -7.81 10.18
N ARG A 156 -3.71 -7.87 11.41
CA ARG A 156 -2.39 -7.39 11.84
C ARG A 156 -1.38 -8.53 11.94
N GLY A 157 -0.25 -8.37 11.24
CA GLY A 157 1.05 -8.80 11.72
C GLY A 157 1.75 -7.68 12.49
N GLU A 158 3.06 -7.77 12.70
CA GLU A 158 3.93 -6.78 13.36
C GLU A 158 4.34 -5.69 12.37
N TYR A 159 4.55 -6.09 11.12
CA TYR A 159 5.17 -5.30 10.08
C TYR A 159 4.57 -5.60 8.70
N ALA A 160 4.12 -4.56 8.00
CA ALA A 160 3.84 -4.62 6.57
C ALA A 160 4.25 -3.32 5.87
N GLU A 161 4.63 -3.43 4.61
CA GLU A 161 4.83 -2.29 3.71
C GLU A 161 3.63 -2.20 2.77
N ILE A 162 2.99 -1.03 2.69
CA ILE A 162 1.87 -0.74 1.80
C ILE A 162 2.14 0.54 1.00
N GLY A 163 1.44 0.70 -0.13
CA GLY A 163 1.48 1.96 -0.90
C GLY A 163 2.89 2.31 -1.37
N TYR A 164 3.55 1.36 -2.03
CA TYR A 164 4.95 1.47 -2.36
C TYR A 164 5.15 2.00 -3.78
N VAL A 165 6.08 2.96 -3.92
CA VAL A 165 6.62 3.45 -5.18
C VAL A 165 8.10 3.13 -5.19
N ALA A 166 8.56 2.30 -6.13
CA ALA A 166 10.00 2.15 -6.37
C ALA A 166 10.45 3.21 -7.36
N VAL A 167 11.56 3.86 -7.04
CA VAL A 167 12.16 4.89 -7.88
C VAL A 167 13.57 4.42 -8.24
N ASN A 168 13.91 4.58 -9.51
CA ASN A 168 15.25 4.35 -10.05
C ASN A 168 15.71 2.88 -10.01
N ARG A 169 15.62 2.23 -11.18
CA ARG A 169 16.24 0.94 -11.48
C ARG A 169 17.46 1.06 -12.39
N SER A 170 17.81 2.27 -12.82
CA SER A 170 18.84 2.52 -13.82
C SER A 170 20.26 2.51 -13.26
N MET A 171 20.44 2.63 -11.94
CA MET A 171 21.70 2.23 -11.31
C MET A 171 21.62 0.75 -10.87
N PRO A 172 22.43 -0.16 -11.46
CA PRO A 172 22.37 -1.60 -11.16
C PRO A 172 22.65 -1.95 -9.69
N GLU A 173 23.10 -0.99 -8.89
CA GLU A 173 23.58 -1.22 -7.53
C GLU A 173 22.74 -0.50 -6.45
N ALA A 174 21.67 0.20 -6.84
CA ALA A 174 21.00 1.11 -5.90
C ALA A 174 19.50 1.26 -6.12
N THR A 175 18.68 0.31 -5.64
CA THR A 175 17.21 0.49 -5.63
C THR A 175 16.78 1.49 -4.55
N LYS A 176 15.80 2.35 -4.88
CA LYS A 176 15.24 3.36 -3.97
C LYS A 176 13.74 3.16 -3.85
N TYR A 177 13.23 3.33 -2.65
CA TYR A 177 11.83 3.09 -2.36
C TYR A 177 11.23 4.26 -1.62
N VAL A 178 9.95 4.50 -1.86
CA VAL A 178 9.07 5.34 -1.03
C VAL A 178 7.88 4.46 -0.69
N TYR A 179 7.63 4.20 0.59
CA TYR A 179 6.48 3.41 1.01
C TYR A 179 5.96 3.83 2.37
N LEU A 180 4.74 3.38 2.67
CA LEU A 180 4.19 3.42 4.00
C LEU A 180 4.45 2.10 4.71
N GLN A 181 4.98 2.20 5.91
CA GLN A 181 5.30 1.09 6.79
C GLN A 181 4.28 1.05 7.91
N LEU A 182 3.49 -0.02 7.97
CA LEU A 182 2.58 -0.32 9.06
C LEU A 182 3.35 -1.08 10.15
N ARG A 183 3.36 -0.55 11.39
CA ARG A 183 3.95 -1.23 12.56
C ARG A 183 2.93 -1.35 13.67
N THR A 184 2.62 -2.57 14.10
CA THR A 184 1.57 -2.78 15.12
C THR A 184 2.08 -2.66 16.54
N SER A 185 3.34 -3.04 16.79
CA SER A 185 3.99 -2.88 18.11
C SER A 185 4.00 -1.44 18.63
N SER A 186 4.01 -0.46 17.71
CA SER A 186 3.93 0.97 18.02
C SER A 186 2.60 1.60 17.63
N SER A 187 1.69 0.81 17.05
CA SER A 187 0.48 1.31 16.36
C SER A 187 0.77 2.56 15.54
N SER A 188 1.90 2.55 14.81
CA SER A 188 2.36 3.70 14.04
C SER A 188 2.51 3.33 12.57
N VAL A 189 2.11 4.26 11.72
CA VAL A 189 2.43 4.26 10.30
C VAL A 189 3.56 5.23 10.06
N ARG A 190 4.53 4.82 9.25
CA ARG A 190 5.69 5.64 8.90
C ARG A 190 5.82 5.75 7.40
N LEU A 191 6.15 6.94 6.95
CA LEU A 191 6.71 7.13 5.62
C LEU A 191 8.18 6.74 5.69
N ALA A 192 8.60 5.75 4.90
CA ALA A 192 9.99 5.33 4.81
C ALA A 192 10.52 5.53 3.39
N THR A 193 11.77 5.97 3.30
CA THR A 193 12.45 6.20 2.01
C THR A 193 13.82 5.52 1.97
N PRO A 194 13.89 4.18 2.02
CA PRO A 194 15.16 3.50 2.04
C PRO A 194 15.88 3.56 0.70
N SER A 195 17.19 3.49 0.82
CA SER A 195 18.13 3.52 -0.27
C SER A 195 19.17 2.44 -0.05
N VAL A 196 19.15 1.41 -0.89
CA VAL A 196 20.26 0.46 -0.95
C VAL A 196 21.41 1.14 -1.68
N LEU A 197 22.56 1.20 -1.05
CA LEU A 197 23.79 1.81 -1.58
C LEU A 197 24.61 0.73 -2.31
N ALA A 198 25.54 1.18 -3.15
CA ALA A 198 26.38 0.29 -3.97
C ALA A 198 27.26 -0.66 -3.13
N ASP A 199 27.60 -0.28 -1.91
CA ASP A 199 28.34 -1.12 -0.94
C ASP A 199 27.45 -2.15 -0.22
N GLY A 200 26.15 -2.21 -0.56
CA GLY A 200 25.15 -3.03 0.12
C GLY A 200 24.61 -2.41 1.42
N GLY A 201 25.06 -1.21 1.79
CA GLY A 201 24.53 -0.46 2.92
C GLY A 201 23.08 -0.04 2.71
N LEU A 202 22.33 0.08 3.80
CA LEU A 202 20.98 0.61 3.81
C LEU A 202 20.98 2.00 4.44
N SER A 203 20.64 3.01 3.65
CA SER A 203 20.30 4.34 4.18
C SER A 203 18.79 4.49 4.22
N GLU A 204 18.21 4.57 5.41
CA GLU A 204 16.78 4.77 5.59
C GLU A 204 16.51 6.10 6.31
N LYS A 205 15.59 6.88 5.74
CA LYS A 205 14.91 7.96 6.46
C LYS A 205 13.46 7.54 6.66
N ALA A 206 12.97 7.67 7.89
CA ALA A 206 11.61 7.36 8.23
C ALA A 206 10.99 8.47 9.08
N THR A 207 9.74 8.81 8.79
CA THR A 207 8.97 9.84 9.50
C THR A 207 7.63 9.24 9.92
N ASN A 208 7.27 9.34 11.20
CA ASN A 208 5.93 8.95 11.66
C ASN A 208 4.87 9.84 11.02
N LEU A 209 3.73 9.26 10.65
CA LEU A 209 2.57 10.01 10.18
C LEU A 209 1.85 10.66 11.38
N ALA A 210 1.33 11.86 11.17
CA ALA A 210 0.34 12.50 12.01
C ALA A 210 -1.01 11.80 11.77
N GLY A 211 -1.27 10.74 12.54
CA GLY A 211 -2.44 9.88 12.38
C GLY A 211 -2.09 8.52 11.78
N ASN A 212 -3.02 7.58 11.92
CA ASN A 212 -2.91 6.22 11.39
C ASN A 212 -4.24 5.82 10.73
N PRO A 213 -4.22 5.00 9.67
CA PRO A 213 -5.41 4.30 9.21
C PRO A 213 -6.03 3.54 10.39
N THR A 214 -7.33 3.68 10.57
CA THR A 214 -8.07 2.92 11.58
C THR A 214 -8.38 1.53 11.03
N PHE A 215 -8.30 0.52 11.89
CA PHE A 215 -8.53 -0.87 11.48
C PHE A 215 -9.98 -1.07 11.09
N ASP A 216 -10.19 -1.94 10.11
CA ASP A 216 -11.51 -2.24 9.57
C ASP A 216 -12.27 -1.02 9.02
N THR A 217 -11.55 0.08 8.76
CA THR A 217 -12.09 1.28 8.11
C THR A 217 -11.29 1.61 6.87
N TRP A 218 -11.98 2.13 5.87
CA TRP A 218 -11.35 2.66 4.66
C TRP A 218 -10.71 4.02 4.96
N THR A 219 -9.44 4.16 4.60
CA THR A 219 -8.69 5.41 4.65
C THR A 219 -8.16 5.72 3.27
N ARG A 220 -8.36 6.95 2.79
CA ARG A 220 -7.75 7.43 1.54
C ARG A 220 -6.31 7.81 1.83
N VAL A 221 -5.38 7.21 1.10
CA VAL A 221 -3.96 7.55 1.14
C VAL A 221 -3.60 8.26 -0.16
N ASP A 222 -2.97 9.43 -0.06
CA ASP A 222 -2.34 10.12 -1.17
C ASP A 222 -0.84 10.25 -0.91
N ILE A 223 -0.01 9.82 -1.86
CA ILE A 223 1.44 9.98 -1.85
C ILE A 223 1.83 10.86 -3.03
N GLU A 224 2.45 12.00 -2.74
CA GLU A 224 2.89 12.97 -3.73
C GLU A 224 4.41 13.12 -3.62
N ILE A 225 5.13 12.85 -4.70
CA ILE A 225 6.57 13.04 -4.82
C ILE A 225 6.82 14.19 -5.79
N ASP A 226 7.47 15.24 -5.30
CA ASP A 226 7.88 16.41 -6.07
C ASP A 226 9.39 16.32 -6.33
N TYR A 227 9.76 15.96 -7.57
CA TYR A 227 11.15 15.88 -8.03
C TYR A 227 11.66 17.20 -8.61
N ALA A 228 10.75 18.09 -9.01
CA ALA A 228 11.05 19.39 -9.60
C ALA A 228 11.42 20.42 -8.52
N SER A 229 10.92 20.27 -7.29
CA SER A 229 11.26 21.16 -6.18
C SER A 229 12.72 21.00 -5.71
N SER A 230 13.28 22.09 -5.18
CA SER A 230 14.56 22.08 -4.45
C SER A 230 14.33 22.63 -3.03
N PRO A 231 14.40 21.78 -1.99
CA PRO A 231 14.71 20.36 -2.06
C PRO A 231 13.55 19.51 -2.63
N ARG A 232 13.86 18.30 -3.13
CA ARG A 232 12.84 17.32 -3.52
C ARG A 232 12.05 16.87 -2.30
N THR A 233 10.76 16.63 -2.45
CA THR A 233 9.92 16.24 -1.30
C THR A 233 8.99 15.08 -1.61
N VAL A 234 8.62 14.36 -0.55
CA VAL A 234 7.48 13.46 -0.54
C VAL A 234 6.50 13.95 0.52
N THR A 235 5.22 14.01 0.15
CA THR A 235 4.11 14.37 1.03
C THR A 235 3.10 13.23 1.05
N VAL A 236 2.72 12.79 2.24
CA VAL A 236 1.67 11.80 2.45
C VAL A 236 0.47 12.49 3.08
N ARG A 237 -0.71 12.22 2.54
CA ARG A 237 -1.98 12.66 3.12
C ARG A 237 -2.84 11.46 3.47
N LEU A 238 -3.54 11.54 4.59
CA LEU A 238 -4.58 10.61 5.01
C LEU A 238 -5.91 11.37 5.02
N ASP A 239 -6.90 10.89 4.26
CA ASP A 239 -8.21 11.51 4.11
C ASP A 239 -8.11 13.02 3.78
N GLY A 240 -7.16 13.37 2.90
CA GLY A 240 -6.90 14.74 2.46
C GLY A 240 -6.02 15.60 3.39
N SER A 241 -5.81 15.19 4.64
CA SER A 241 -4.97 15.92 5.60
C SER A 241 -3.51 15.52 5.49
N ILE A 242 -2.57 16.47 5.55
CA ILE A 242 -1.13 16.17 5.52
C ILE A 242 -0.74 15.38 6.77
N ALA A 243 -0.34 14.13 6.58
CA ALA A 243 0.09 13.23 7.63
C ALA A 243 1.62 13.23 7.77
N ALA A 244 2.36 13.32 6.67
CA ALA A 244 3.82 13.42 6.71
C ALA A 244 4.36 14.23 5.54
N LYS A 245 5.48 14.89 5.73
CA LYS A 245 6.28 15.50 4.67
C LYS A 245 7.76 15.29 4.95
N GLN A 246 8.50 14.83 3.96
CA GLN A 246 9.92 14.53 4.09
C GLN A 246 10.69 15.06 2.89
N THR A 247 11.89 15.58 3.14
CA THR A 247 12.85 15.90 2.09
C THR A 247 13.53 14.64 1.56
N LEU A 248 13.58 14.51 0.24
CA LEU A 248 14.29 13.44 -0.46
C LEU A 248 15.72 13.89 -0.79
N ASP A 249 16.64 12.93 -0.80
CA ASP A 249 18.00 13.18 -1.27
C ASP A 249 18.02 13.29 -2.80
N ALA A 250 18.39 14.45 -3.32
CA ALA A 250 18.37 14.73 -4.76
C ALA A 250 19.38 13.89 -5.56
N ASN A 251 20.43 13.38 -4.94
CA ASN A 251 21.39 12.50 -5.61
C ASN A 251 20.88 11.05 -5.69
N LEU A 252 20.02 10.66 -4.76
CA LEU A 252 19.49 9.30 -4.68
C LEU A 252 18.16 9.15 -5.45
N PHE A 253 17.25 10.11 -5.33
CA PHE A 253 15.90 10.04 -5.89
C PHE A 253 15.83 10.72 -7.27
N VAL A 254 16.54 10.20 -8.25
CA VAL A 254 16.52 10.71 -9.64
C VAL A 254 15.38 10.05 -10.43
N PRO A 255 14.48 10.84 -11.04
CA PRO A 255 13.31 10.31 -11.74
C PRO A 255 13.68 9.93 -13.18
N ASP A 256 13.89 8.64 -13.43
CA ASP A 256 14.20 8.13 -14.78
C ASP A 256 13.33 6.90 -15.10
N THR A 257 13.34 5.92 -14.20
CA THR A 257 12.41 4.78 -14.21
C THR A 257 11.72 4.71 -12.86
N PHE A 258 10.43 4.37 -12.84
CA PHE A 258 9.70 4.13 -11.61
C PHE A 258 8.76 2.93 -11.73
N ASP A 259 8.58 2.23 -10.60
CA ASP A 259 7.57 1.19 -10.45
C ASP A 259 6.44 1.72 -9.55
N LEU A 260 5.23 1.67 -10.09
CA LEU A 260 4.01 1.77 -9.30
C LEU A 260 3.71 0.41 -8.71
N THR A 261 3.43 0.34 -7.41
CA THR A 261 2.93 -0.88 -6.79
C THR A 261 1.72 -0.62 -5.90
N ILE A 262 0.89 -1.65 -5.77
CA ILE A 262 -0.22 -1.70 -4.81
C ILE A 262 -0.33 -3.11 -4.24
N GLY A 263 -0.48 -3.22 -2.91
CA GLY A 263 -0.43 -4.48 -2.18
C GLY A 263 0.52 -4.43 -0.99
N THR A 264 1.01 -5.61 -0.57
CA THR A 264 1.95 -5.78 0.53
C THR A 264 3.36 -6.09 0.02
N GLY A 265 4.31 -5.21 0.33
CA GLY A 265 5.69 -5.31 -0.19
C GLY A 265 6.54 -6.38 0.50
N PHE A 266 6.42 -6.52 1.82
CA PHE A 266 7.31 -7.40 2.59
C PHE A 266 6.74 -7.74 3.99
N ALA A 267 6.73 -9.04 4.32
CA ALA A 267 6.58 -9.53 5.70
C ALA A 267 7.96 -9.85 6.30
N SER A 268 8.36 -9.16 7.37
CA SER A 268 9.74 -9.21 7.87
C SER A 268 10.05 -10.40 8.78
N ALA A 269 9.05 -11.05 9.34
CA ALA A 269 9.21 -12.14 10.30
C ALA A 269 8.11 -13.19 10.13
N ASP A 270 8.32 -14.35 10.72
CA ASP A 270 7.28 -15.38 10.81
C ASP A 270 6.17 -14.96 11.79
N GLY A 271 4.96 -15.48 11.60
CA GLY A 271 3.78 -15.14 12.40
C GLY A 271 3.09 -13.84 12.00
N GLN A 272 3.51 -13.21 10.89
CA GLN A 272 3.04 -11.89 10.46
C GLN A 272 2.00 -11.98 9.34
N GLU A 273 0.85 -12.57 9.65
CA GLU A 273 -0.26 -12.66 8.70
C GLU A 273 -0.91 -11.29 8.52
N TRP A 274 -0.94 -10.81 7.28
CA TRP A 274 -1.63 -9.58 6.91
C TRP A 274 -2.80 -9.86 5.98
N ARG A 275 -3.85 -9.07 6.14
CA ARG A 275 -4.96 -9.00 5.19
C ARG A 275 -5.31 -7.54 5.00
N ILE A 276 -5.09 -7.04 3.79
CA ILE A 276 -5.25 -5.63 3.45
C ILE A 276 -6.03 -5.54 2.15
N LEU A 277 -7.11 -4.77 2.18
CA LEU A 277 -7.91 -4.44 1.03
C LEU A 277 -7.43 -3.10 0.45
N PHE A 278 -7.37 -3.03 -0.88
CA PHE A 278 -7.06 -1.84 -1.63
C PHE A 278 -8.12 -1.60 -2.70
N ASP A 279 -8.45 -0.33 -2.95
CA ASP A 279 -9.48 0.06 -3.92
C ASP A 279 -9.15 1.45 -4.49
N ASN A 280 -9.82 1.83 -5.58
CA ASN A 280 -9.76 3.18 -6.16
C ASN A 280 -8.34 3.72 -6.38
N TYR A 281 -7.45 2.87 -6.90
CA TYR A 281 -6.07 3.26 -7.14
C TYR A 281 -5.99 4.21 -8.33
N THR A 282 -5.19 5.27 -8.15
CA THR A 282 -4.92 6.26 -9.18
C THR A 282 -3.46 6.63 -9.16
N ALA A 283 -2.91 6.92 -10.35
CA ALA A 283 -1.64 7.60 -10.47
C ALA A 283 -1.68 8.62 -11.61
N ASP A 284 -1.06 9.76 -11.35
CA ASP A 284 -0.83 10.81 -12.33
C ASP A 284 0.56 11.42 -12.13
N TRP A 285 1.11 12.00 -13.18
CA TRP A 285 2.44 12.57 -13.15
C TRP A 285 2.60 13.72 -14.14
N GLU A 286 3.55 14.61 -13.89
CA GLU A 286 3.95 15.71 -14.77
C GLU A 286 5.40 15.51 -15.23
#